data_AF-A0A0J8UAD4-F1
#
_entry.id   AF-A0A0J8UAD4-F1
#
_cell.length_a   1.000
_cell.length_b   1.000
_cell.length_c   1.000
_cell.angle_alpha   90.00
_cell.angle_beta   90.00
_cell.angle_gamma   90.00
#
_symmetry.space_group_name_H-M   'P 1'
#
loop_
_entity.id
_entity.type
_entity.pdbx_description
1 polymer ?
#
loop_
_entity_poly.entity_id
_entity_poly.type
_entity_poly.pdbx_seq_one_letter_code
_entity_poly.pdbx_strand_id
1 'polypeptide(L)'
;MLDIAKVVDDRMAAFQSEHHSRLEALSSRVESYVSEEVKMIALDRSLIDKSDTSLQAIENDAKMRMLSNRDEMNDTLEEIKELREDVQEKVGEGLNGLSSAAARISGEVIHELQLFEGEFREMYQNLNDDFTAVFGSLVHHLQAQKEYVSDIRRELQEANQRALQASEEAASTLETMLDEEKQNSERERAELMSQIQALLNSSAERQASRLRKNVSGVRANMKDSRSALQQANVAYGREMDSWAEKDSRLMDEVLTSEKDLKSKLANTMDAFATRHSAIEDCTTAVHAETVRIVDEQKEDMRAQMQALDEFVARARSQNDDHHNSNLETLNNFALNVRGAHGEVRTHLEQLESRADEFLRAVDDEHQDMERVVSNLKPQVRQPLAELQSNIENTQMAEYRPTGDTPEKAQYNFAVKLPRTEAHDRLIRRLRGVKSPVKSPMKSPMKSPMKRTPLPLAPLTSPLGSRPSSPSKGLVYQDEDGLVESPNKPSSTFSGLKEIDVNISRPPISSVTSEGALAAESDVDGPCKEIQPPPSKRRLSATLAAKANLMGDRRMIPRKVMRRNATTIGPGAALEGRENLLPSALGSGLSPVRRVRSGPQG
;
A
#
# COMPACT_ATOMS: atom_id res chain seq x y z
N MET A 1 -90.54 69.82 -60.96
CA MET A 1 -89.60 70.46 -60.01
C MET A 1 -89.83 70.03 -58.57
N LEU A 2 -90.95 70.38 -57.90
CA LEU A 2 -91.19 69.98 -56.50
C LEU A 2 -90.92 68.49 -56.19
N ASP A 3 -91.33 67.60 -57.11
CA ASP A 3 -91.16 66.15 -56.97
C ASP A 3 -89.70 65.72 -56.82
N ILE A 4 -88.79 66.34 -57.58
CA ILE A 4 -87.35 66.06 -57.54
C ILE A 4 -86.74 66.51 -56.20
N ALA A 5 -87.22 67.63 -55.63
CA ALA A 5 -86.75 68.12 -54.34
C ALA A 5 -87.10 67.15 -53.21
N LYS A 6 -88.31 66.58 -53.21
CA LYS A 6 -88.71 65.53 -52.26
C LYS A 6 -87.86 64.27 -52.39
N VAL A 7 -87.68 63.76 -53.61
CA VAL A 7 -86.84 62.58 -53.86
C VAL A 7 -85.38 62.80 -53.42
N VAL A 8 -84.85 64.02 -53.51
CA VAL A 8 -83.52 64.36 -52.98
C VAL A 8 -83.51 64.38 -51.44
N ASP A 9 -84.53 64.95 -50.81
CA ASP A 9 -84.61 65.05 -49.34
C ASP A 9 -84.87 63.69 -48.66
N ASP A 10 -85.77 62.86 -49.21
CA ASP A 10 -86.01 61.49 -48.76
C ASP A 10 -84.76 60.62 -48.91
N ARG A 11 -84.04 60.77 -50.03
CA ARG A 11 -82.78 60.04 -50.27
C ARG A 11 -81.62 60.56 -49.43
N MET A 12 -81.61 61.84 -49.06
CA MET A 12 -80.67 62.40 -48.09
C MET A 12 -80.95 61.87 -46.68
N ALA A 13 -82.21 61.82 -46.25
CA ALA A 13 -82.60 61.24 -44.96
C ALA A 13 -82.28 59.74 -44.88
N ALA A 14 -82.52 58.99 -45.96
CA ALA A 14 -82.12 57.58 -46.05
C ALA A 14 -80.59 57.42 -45.98
N PHE A 15 -79.82 58.23 -46.71
CA PHE A 15 -78.36 58.23 -46.64
C PHE A 15 -77.84 58.57 -45.23
N GLN A 16 -78.40 59.58 -44.57
CA GLN A 16 -78.01 59.95 -43.19
C GLN A 16 -78.30 58.81 -42.20
N SER A 17 -79.47 58.18 -42.29
CA SER A 17 -79.85 57.03 -41.44
C SER A 17 -78.93 55.82 -41.67
N GLU A 18 -78.67 55.48 -42.94
CA GLU A 18 -77.77 54.38 -43.29
C GLU A 18 -76.32 54.67 -42.87
N HIS A 19 -75.84 55.91 -43.02
CA HIS A 19 -74.49 56.32 -42.64
C HIS A 19 -74.28 56.32 -41.12
N HIS A 20 -75.25 56.85 -40.35
CA HIS A 20 -75.22 56.82 -38.89
C HIS A 20 -75.25 55.37 -38.36
N SER A 21 -76.16 54.53 -38.85
CA SER A 21 -76.22 53.11 -38.47
C SER A 21 -74.95 52.33 -38.85
N ARG A 22 -74.32 52.63 -39.99
CA ARG A 22 -73.02 52.05 -40.38
C ARG A 22 -71.86 52.56 -39.50
N LEU A 23 -71.89 53.82 -39.05
CA LEU A 23 -70.89 54.40 -38.14
C LEU A 23 -71.01 53.83 -36.73
N GLU A 24 -72.22 53.76 -36.19
CA GLU A 24 -72.54 53.15 -34.89
C GLU A 24 -72.10 51.68 -34.86
N ALA A 25 -72.45 50.90 -35.89
CA ALA A 25 -72.03 49.51 -36.02
C ALA A 25 -70.51 49.33 -36.23
N LEU A 26 -69.82 50.32 -36.79
CA LEU A 26 -68.35 50.31 -36.90
C LEU A 26 -67.69 50.66 -35.56
N SER A 27 -68.15 51.72 -34.89
CA SER A 27 -67.64 52.16 -33.59
C SER A 27 -67.81 51.05 -32.55
N SER A 28 -69.04 50.53 -32.39
CA SER A 28 -69.35 49.43 -31.47
C SER A 28 -68.50 48.17 -31.74
N ARG A 29 -68.17 47.88 -33.01
CA ARG A 29 -67.27 46.77 -33.36
C ARG A 29 -65.81 47.05 -33.01
N VAL A 30 -65.33 48.28 -33.19
CA VAL A 30 -63.97 48.69 -32.79
C VAL A 30 -63.85 48.71 -31.27
N GLU A 31 -64.81 49.30 -30.57
CA GLU A 31 -64.94 49.30 -29.11
C GLU A 31 -64.94 47.88 -28.55
N SER A 32 -65.76 46.97 -29.12
CA SER A 32 -65.79 45.57 -28.70
C SER A 32 -64.45 44.87 -28.89
N TYR A 33 -63.79 45.06 -30.03
CA TYR A 33 -62.50 44.44 -30.32
C TYR A 33 -61.38 44.98 -29.41
N VAL A 34 -61.25 46.29 -29.25
CA VAL A 34 -60.24 46.88 -28.36
C VAL A 34 -60.54 46.54 -26.90
N SER A 35 -61.82 46.47 -26.51
CA SER A 35 -62.21 46.00 -25.17
C SER A 35 -61.86 44.53 -24.95
N GLU A 36 -61.83 43.68 -25.97
CA GLU A 36 -61.33 42.30 -25.87
C GLU A 36 -59.80 42.27 -25.76
N GLU A 37 -59.07 43.02 -26.58
CA GLU A 37 -57.60 43.13 -26.52
C GLU A 37 -57.11 43.69 -25.17
N VAL A 38 -57.75 44.72 -24.60
CA VAL A 38 -57.41 45.25 -23.26
C VAL A 38 -57.66 44.21 -22.16
N LYS A 39 -58.68 43.35 -22.29
CA LYS A 39 -58.88 42.22 -21.38
C LYS A 39 -57.78 41.17 -21.52
N MET A 40 -57.30 40.90 -22.74
CA MET A 40 -56.17 40.00 -22.98
C MET A 40 -54.87 40.54 -22.37
N ILE A 41 -54.57 41.84 -22.57
CA ILE A 41 -53.43 42.53 -21.94
C ILE A 41 -53.46 42.40 -20.41
N ALA A 42 -54.64 42.56 -19.80
CA ALA A 42 -54.81 42.38 -18.35
C ALA A 42 -54.63 40.92 -17.88
N LEU A 43 -55.01 39.93 -18.71
CA LEU A 43 -54.75 38.51 -18.43
C LEU A 43 -53.25 38.17 -18.52
N ASP A 44 -52.56 38.67 -19.54
CA ASP A 44 -51.11 38.47 -19.73
C ASP A 44 -50.31 39.14 -18.61
N ARG A 45 -50.69 40.36 -18.19
CA ARG A 45 -50.15 41.01 -16.98
C ARG A 45 -50.31 40.11 -15.74
N SER A 46 -51.51 39.55 -15.55
CA SER A 46 -51.79 38.62 -14.45
C SER A 46 -51.06 37.28 -14.56
N LEU A 47 -50.61 36.88 -15.75
CA LEU A 47 -49.75 35.71 -15.96
C LEU A 47 -48.30 36.02 -15.60
N ILE A 48 -47.80 37.21 -15.95
CA ILE A 48 -46.44 37.67 -15.59
C ILE A 48 -46.31 37.82 -14.07
N ASP A 49 -47.29 38.41 -13.38
CA ASP A 49 -47.25 38.54 -11.91
C ASP A 49 -47.27 37.17 -11.18
N LYS A 50 -47.94 36.16 -11.76
CA LYS A 50 -47.88 34.76 -11.30
C LYS A 50 -46.52 34.10 -11.62
N SER A 51 -45.92 34.45 -12.75
CA SER A 51 -44.58 34.01 -13.15
C SER A 51 -43.52 34.56 -12.20
N ASP A 52 -43.56 35.86 -11.88
CA ASP A 52 -42.64 36.51 -10.93
C ASP A 52 -42.72 35.90 -9.52
N THR A 53 -43.93 35.64 -9.02
CA THR A 53 -44.11 35.00 -7.71
C THR A 53 -43.68 33.53 -7.70
N SER A 54 -43.93 32.78 -8.78
CA SER A 54 -43.41 31.42 -8.92
C SER A 54 -41.89 31.38 -9.05
N LEU A 55 -41.28 32.33 -9.79
CA LEU A 55 -39.83 32.48 -9.91
C LEU A 55 -39.19 32.79 -8.57
N GLN A 56 -39.76 33.70 -7.78
CA GLN A 56 -39.24 34.01 -6.44
C GLN A 56 -39.33 32.81 -5.48
N ALA A 57 -40.37 31.97 -5.60
CA ALA A 57 -40.46 30.73 -4.83
C ALA A 57 -39.36 29.73 -5.23
N ILE A 58 -39.12 29.55 -6.53
CA ILE A 58 -38.04 28.69 -7.07
C ILE A 58 -36.65 29.24 -6.69
N GLU A 59 -36.45 30.55 -6.77
CA GLU A 59 -35.21 31.24 -6.38
C GLU A 59 -34.86 30.96 -4.90
N ASN A 60 -35.86 31.06 -4.01
CA ASN A 60 -35.68 30.80 -2.58
C ASN A 60 -35.47 29.31 -2.26
N ASP A 61 -36.25 28.41 -2.87
CA ASP A 61 -36.11 26.96 -2.71
C ASP A 61 -34.76 26.46 -3.23
N ALA A 62 -34.31 26.95 -4.39
CA ALA A 62 -32.99 26.69 -4.91
C ALA A 62 -31.90 27.20 -3.95
N LYS A 63 -31.96 28.45 -3.47
CA LYS A 63 -31.01 29.00 -2.48
C LYS A 63 -30.96 28.18 -1.18
N MET A 64 -32.10 27.73 -0.67
CA MET A 64 -32.17 26.91 0.56
C MET A 64 -31.55 25.52 0.37
N ARG A 65 -31.90 24.81 -0.71
CA ARG A 65 -31.29 23.49 -1.03
C ARG A 65 -29.80 23.63 -1.31
N MET A 66 -29.41 24.71 -1.96
CA MET A 66 -28.02 25.03 -2.19
C MET A 66 -27.26 25.14 -0.86
N LEU A 67 -27.69 26.02 0.06
CA LEU A 67 -27.03 26.13 1.37
C LEU A 67 -27.01 24.81 2.15
N SER A 68 -28.11 24.03 2.11
CA SER A 68 -28.17 22.67 2.69
C SER A 68 -27.07 21.76 2.11
N ASN A 69 -26.98 21.64 0.79
CA ASN A 69 -25.96 20.81 0.12
C ASN A 69 -24.52 21.28 0.42
N ARG A 70 -24.28 22.58 0.61
CA ARG A 70 -22.97 23.11 1.01
C ARG A 70 -22.61 22.65 2.42
N ASP A 71 -23.55 22.79 3.34
CA ASP A 71 -23.35 22.51 4.76
C ASP A 71 -23.22 20.99 4.98
N GLU A 72 -24.07 20.17 4.36
CA GLU A 72 -23.97 18.70 4.31
C GLU A 72 -22.60 18.23 3.76
N MET A 73 -22.08 18.87 2.71
CA MET A 73 -20.74 18.59 2.18
C MET A 73 -19.64 19.00 3.17
N ASN A 74 -19.76 20.17 3.80
CA ASN A 74 -18.78 20.64 4.78
C ASN A 74 -18.79 19.81 6.07
N ASP A 75 -19.94 19.24 6.48
CA ASP A 75 -20.10 18.28 7.57
C ASP A 75 -19.40 16.95 7.25
N THR A 76 -19.66 16.34 6.07
CA THR A 76 -18.93 15.10 5.68
C THR A 76 -17.41 15.31 5.55
N LEU A 77 -16.96 16.53 5.26
CA LEU A 77 -15.54 16.90 5.28
C LEU A 77 -14.98 17.06 6.72
N GLU A 78 -15.81 17.24 7.75
CA GLU A 78 -15.39 17.10 9.16
C GLU A 78 -15.41 15.63 9.59
N GLU A 79 -16.42 14.83 9.20
CA GLU A 79 -16.45 13.39 9.47
C GLU A 79 -15.21 12.68 8.93
N ILE A 80 -14.75 13.05 7.72
CA ILE A 80 -13.48 12.57 7.14
C ILE A 80 -12.28 12.96 8.00
N LYS A 81 -12.28 14.15 8.60
CA LYS A 81 -11.20 14.65 9.46
C LYS A 81 -11.21 13.95 10.84
N GLU A 82 -12.38 13.76 11.46
CA GLU A 82 -12.54 12.99 12.69
C GLU A 82 -12.10 11.52 12.50
N LEU A 83 -12.57 10.86 11.44
CA LEU A 83 -12.18 9.49 11.09
C LEU A 83 -10.66 9.38 10.83
N ARG A 84 -10.07 10.40 10.20
CA ARG A 84 -8.62 10.51 10.00
C ARG A 84 -7.89 10.60 11.34
N GLU A 85 -8.36 11.44 12.26
CA GLU A 85 -7.74 11.62 13.59
C GLU A 85 -7.80 10.32 14.40
N ASP A 86 -8.94 9.62 14.37
CA ASP A 86 -9.15 8.29 14.96
C ASP A 86 -8.22 7.20 14.36
N VAL A 87 -8.00 7.22 13.04
CA VAL A 87 -7.03 6.34 12.37
C VAL A 87 -5.60 6.69 12.77
N GLN A 88 -5.24 7.97 12.84
CA GLN A 88 -3.91 8.42 13.26
C GLN A 88 -3.61 8.02 14.72
N GLU A 89 -4.59 8.12 15.61
CA GLU A 89 -4.48 7.64 16.99
C GLU A 89 -4.31 6.11 17.02
N LYS A 90 -5.24 5.34 16.44
CA LYS A 90 -5.23 3.87 16.52
C LYS A 90 -4.01 3.22 15.86
N VAL A 91 -3.53 3.74 14.73
CA VAL A 91 -2.30 3.21 14.11
C VAL A 91 -1.07 3.71 14.88
N GLY A 92 -1.10 4.91 15.47
CA GLY A 92 -0.09 5.37 16.41
C GLY A 92 0.05 4.48 17.65
N GLU A 93 -1.08 4.11 18.28
CA GLU A 93 -1.15 3.12 19.36
C GLU A 93 -0.67 1.74 18.90
N GLY A 94 -1.11 1.26 17.74
CA GLY A 94 -0.70 -0.02 17.17
C GLY A 94 0.81 -0.11 16.93
N LEU A 95 1.42 0.95 16.39
CA LEU A 95 2.87 1.05 16.17
C LEU A 95 3.64 1.18 17.49
N ASN A 96 3.13 1.92 18.47
CA ASN A 96 3.69 1.95 19.83
C ASN A 96 3.61 0.56 20.49
N GLY A 97 2.50 -0.16 20.30
CA GLY A 97 2.29 -1.54 20.77
C GLY A 97 3.26 -2.52 20.11
N LEU A 98 3.52 -2.38 18.81
CA LEU A 98 4.52 -3.18 18.09
C LEU A 98 5.93 -2.95 18.63
N SER A 99 6.33 -1.68 18.83
CA SER A 99 7.63 -1.33 19.42
C SER A 99 7.78 -1.86 20.86
N SER A 100 6.74 -1.73 21.69
CA SER A 100 6.68 -2.28 23.06
C SER A 100 6.75 -3.82 23.07
N ALA A 101 6.04 -4.49 22.17
CA ALA A 101 6.11 -5.94 22.02
C ALA A 101 7.48 -6.41 21.56
N ALA A 102 8.12 -5.70 20.61
CA ALA A 102 9.48 -5.98 20.16
C ALA A 102 10.49 -5.81 21.31
N ALA A 103 10.41 -4.70 22.06
CA ALA A 103 11.25 -4.43 23.23
C ALA A 103 11.13 -5.54 24.29
N ARG A 104 9.90 -5.99 24.58
CA ARG A 104 9.64 -7.08 25.53
C ARG A 104 10.22 -8.40 25.01
N ILE A 105 10.01 -8.75 23.75
CA ILE A 105 10.53 -10.00 23.16
C ILE A 105 12.07 -10.00 23.14
N SER A 106 12.71 -8.90 22.72
CA SER A 106 14.18 -8.80 22.75
C SER A 106 14.73 -8.85 24.17
N GLY A 107 14.07 -8.20 25.13
CA GLY A 107 14.46 -8.24 26.55
C GLY A 107 14.32 -9.64 27.16
N GLU A 108 13.23 -10.35 26.85
CA GLU A 108 13.01 -11.74 27.26
C GLU A 108 14.08 -12.67 26.63
N VAL A 109 14.38 -12.54 25.34
CA VAL A 109 15.43 -13.34 24.67
C VAL A 109 16.82 -13.05 25.25
N ILE A 110 17.18 -11.79 25.48
CA ILE A 110 18.48 -11.43 26.08
C ILE A 110 18.59 -11.98 27.51
N HIS A 111 17.52 -11.90 28.30
CA HIS A 111 17.52 -12.42 29.67
C HIS A 111 17.67 -13.95 29.72
N GLU A 112 16.93 -14.69 28.90
CA GLU A 112 17.05 -16.16 28.78
C GLU A 112 18.44 -16.58 28.27
N LEU A 113 19.03 -15.81 27.34
CA LEU A 113 20.41 -16.04 26.88
C LEU A 113 21.42 -15.84 28.02
N GLN A 114 21.29 -14.80 28.84
CA GLN A 114 22.19 -14.52 29.96
C GLN A 114 22.06 -15.56 31.07
N LEU A 115 20.84 -16.04 31.35
CA LEU A 115 20.59 -17.19 32.24
C LEU A 115 21.29 -18.45 31.72
N PHE A 116 21.11 -18.78 30.44
CA PHE A 116 21.75 -19.92 29.79
C PHE A 116 23.28 -19.81 29.75
N GLU A 117 23.85 -18.61 29.61
CA GLU A 117 25.30 -18.41 29.71
C GLU A 117 25.82 -18.74 31.11
N GLY A 118 25.09 -18.32 32.15
CA GLY A 118 25.39 -18.67 33.55
C GLY A 118 25.30 -20.17 33.83
N GLU A 119 24.19 -20.81 33.47
CA GLU A 119 24.00 -22.26 33.64
C GLU A 119 25.05 -23.07 32.86
N PHE A 120 25.33 -22.68 31.61
CA PHE A 120 26.36 -23.33 30.81
C PHE A 120 27.73 -23.19 31.48
N ARG A 121 28.10 -21.98 31.93
CA ARG A 121 29.37 -21.69 32.62
C ARG A 121 29.53 -22.48 33.93
N GLU A 122 28.46 -22.67 34.71
CA GLU A 122 28.47 -23.51 35.91
C GLU A 122 28.66 -24.99 35.57
N MET A 123 27.86 -25.54 34.63
CA MET A 123 28.03 -26.90 34.12
C MET A 123 29.47 -27.14 33.61
N TYR A 124 30.07 -26.12 33.00
CA TYR A 124 31.42 -26.17 32.46
C TYR A 124 32.51 -26.24 33.52
N GLN A 125 32.38 -25.45 34.58
CA GLN A 125 33.31 -25.45 35.71
C GLN A 125 33.25 -26.79 36.46
N ASN A 126 32.04 -27.29 36.74
CA ASN A 126 31.84 -28.61 37.33
C ASN A 126 32.51 -29.72 36.49
N LEU A 127 32.35 -29.69 35.16
CA LEU A 127 32.98 -30.66 34.26
C LEU A 127 34.52 -30.53 34.20
N ASN A 128 35.07 -29.30 34.21
CA ASN A 128 36.52 -29.07 34.31
C ASN A 128 37.09 -29.65 35.60
N ASP A 129 36.39 -29.48 36.72
CA ASP A 129 36.85 -29.88 38.04
C ASP A 129 36.74 -31.40 38.23
N ASP A 130 35.67 -32.04 37.72
CA ASP A 130 35.55 -33.50 37.60
C ASP A 130 36.71 -34.10 36.77
N PHE A 131 37.02 -33.52 35.60
CA PHE A 131 38.16 -33.98 34.81
C PHE A 131 39.49 -33.79 35.56
N THR A 132 39.69 -32.61 36.17
CA THR A 132 40.92 -32.32 36.94
C THR A 132 41.09 -33.30 38.11
N ALA A 133 40.00 -33.67 38.79
CA ALA A 133 40.02 -34.66 39.86
C ALA A 133 40.33 -36.08 39.34
N VAL A 134 39.77 -36.49 38.19
CA VAL A 134 40.05 -37.79 37.57
C VAL A 134 41.51 -37.89 37.08
N PHE A 135 42.01 -36.87 36.39
CA PHE A 135 43.41 -36.85 35.95
C PHE A 135 44.38 -36.81 37.13
N GLY A 136 44.16 -35.94 38.12
CA GLY A 136 44.97 -35.89 39.34
C GLY A 136 44.98 -37.20 40.13
N SER A 137 43.84 -37.89 40.20
CA SER A 137 43.73 -39.22 40.82
C SER A 137 44.52 -40.30 40.05
N LEU A 138 44.45 -40.28 38.71
CA LEU A 138 45.20 -41.21 37.85
C LEU A 138 46.72 -40.97 37.96
N VAL A 139 47.16 -39.70 37.89
CA VAL A 139 48.54 -39.27 38.10
C VAL A 139 49.06 -39.73 39.47
N HIS A 140 48.29 -39.52 40.54
CA HIS A 140 48.63 -39.99 41.88
C HIS A 140 48.70 -41.53 41.96
N HIS A 141 47.81 -42.26 41.28
CA HIS A 141 47.84 -43.72 41.28
C HIS A 141 49.06 -44.28 40.56
N LEU A 142 49.41 -43.72 39.39
CA LEU A 142 50.63 -44.07 38.65
C LEU A 142 51.90 -43.76 39.46
N GLN A 143 51.96 -42.59 40.09
CA GLN A 143 53.04 -42.19 41.00
C GLN A 143 53.24 -43.22 42.14
N ALA A 144 52.17 -43.57 42.84
CA ALA A 144 52.20 -44.55 43.93
C ALA A 144 52.54 -45.98 43.44
N GLN A 145 52.09 -46.37 42.25
CA GLN A 145 52.43 -47.65 41.64
C GLN A 145 53.92 -47.72 41.26
N LYS A 146 54.48 -46.65 40.69
CA LYS A 146 55.90 -46.50 40.35
C LYS A 146 56.78 -46.63 41.58
N GLU A 147 56.42 -45.95 42.66
CA GLU A 147 57.11 -46.01 43.96
C GLU A 147 57.07 -47.43 44.54
N TYR A 148 55.88 -48.05 44.61
CA TYR A 148 55.70 -49.44 45.09
C TYR A 148 56.49 -50.48 44.28
N VAL A 149 56.50 -50.37 42.95
CA VAL A 149 57.30 -51.25 42.08
C VAL A 149 58.80 -51.02 42.27
N SER A 150 59.23 -49.78 42.54
CA SER A 150 60.64 -49.48 42.83
C SER A 150 61.11 -50.10 44.16
N ASP A 151 60.27 -50.12 45.19
CA ASP A 151 60.57 -50.78 46.46
C ASP A 151 60.62 -52.31 46.32
N ILE A 152 59.66 -52.94 45.63
CA ILE A 152 59.70 -54.38 45.34
C ILE A 152 60.95 -54.74 44.52
N ARG A 153 61.32 -53.92 43.54
CA ARG A 153 62.55 -54.10 42.75
C ARG A 153 63.79 -54.06 43.64
N ARG A 154 63.87 -53.12 44.59
CA ARG A 154 64.94 -53.01 45.58
C ARG A 154 65.00 -54.25 46.49
N GLU A 155 63.88 -54.64 47.09
CA GLU A 155 63.81 -55.82 47.97
C GLU A 155 64.22 -57.12 47.24
N LEU A 156 63.79 -57.30 45.99
CA LEU A 156 64.17 -58.46 45.19
C LEU A 156 65.65 -58.46 44.80
N GLN A 157 66.23 -57.28 44.51
CA GLN A 157 67.67 -57.14 44.26
C GLN A 157 68.48 -57.47 45.52
N GLU A 158 68.09 -56.96 46.69
CA GLU A 158 68.69 -57.30 47.99
C GLU A 158 68.56 -58.80 48.32
N ALA A 159 67.42 -59.42 48.02
CA ALA A 159 67.20 -60.85 48.23
C ALA A 159 68.05 -61.72 47.30
N ASN A 160 68.13 -61.37 46.01
CA ASN A 160 68.98 -62.06 45.04
C ASN A 160 70.48 -61.90 45.38
N GLN A 161 70.90 -60.72 45.85
CA GLN A 161 72.28 -60.51 46.29
C GLN A 161 72.63 -61.39 47.51
N ARG A 162 71.74 -61.45 48.52
CA ARG A 162 71.89 -62.34 49.67
C ARG A 162 71.92 -63.83 49.27
N ALA A 163 71.09 -64.24 48.33
CA ALA A 163 71.09 -65.60 47.80
C ALA A 163 72.40 -65.95 47.06
N LEU A 164 72.95 -65.01 46.29
CA LEU A 164 74.25 -65.16 45.61
C LEU A 164 75.41 -65.26 46.62
N GLN A 165 75.40 -64.45 47.68
CA GLN A 165 76.39 -64.48 48.76
C GLN A 165 76.33 -65.79 49.54
N ALA A 166 75.15 -66.20 50.01
CA ALA A 166 74.97 -67.48 50.71
C ALA A 166 75.36 -68.69 49.84
N SER A 167 75.14 -68.62 48.52
CA SER A 167 75.63 -69.64 47.57
C SER A 167 77.15 -69.60 47.36
N GLU A 168 77.81 -68.48 47.60
CA GLU A 168 79.28 -68.35 47.58
C GLU A 168 79.90 -68.93 48.86
N GLU A 169 79.35 -68.54 50.01
CA GLU A 169 79.74 -69.04 51.34
C GLU A 169 79.53 -70.55 51.45
N ALA A 170 78.43 -71.09 50.90
CA ALA A 170 78.23 -72.53 50.78
C ALA A 170 79.25 -73.21 49.85
N ALA A 171 79.70 -72.53 48.79
CA ALA A 171 80.72 -73.07 47.88
C ALA A 171 82.11 -73.10 48.53
N SER A 172 82.50 -72.03 49.22
CA SER A 172 83.79 -71.95 49.93
C SER A 172 83.83 -72.88 51.14
N THR A 173 82.74 -73.00 51.89
CA THR A 173 82.68 -73.90 53.06
C THR A 173 82.70 -75.37 52.65
N LEU A 174 82.09 -75.74 51.52
CA LEU A 174 82.24 -77.09 50.95
C LEU A 174 83.65 -77.36 50.40
N GLU A 175 84.40 -76.32 50.03
CA GLU A 175 85.80 -76.43 49.62
C GLU A 175 86.72 -76.62 50.83
N THR A 176 86.58 -75.81 51.89
CA THR A 176 87.37 -75.97 53.13
C THR A 176 87.07 -77.31 53.82
N MET A 177 85.79 -77.71 53.96
CA MET A 177 85.42 -79.01 54.53
C MET A 177 86.02 -80.19 53.74
N LEU A 178 86.16 -80.08 52.41
CA LEU A 178 86.73 -81.15 51.59
C LEU A 178 88.24 -81.27 51.79
N ASP A 179 88.96 -80.15 51.89
CA ASP A 179 90.40 -80.15 52.15
C ASP A 179 90.72 -80.54 53.62
N GLU A 180 89.87 -80.16 54.57
CA GLU A 180 89.93 -80.60 55.97
C GLU A 180 89.68 -82.11 56.11
N GLU A 181 88.61 -82.65 55.52
CA GLU A 181 88.30 -84.10 55.51
C GLU A 181 89.41 -84.90 54.82
N LYS A 182 89.96 -84.39 53.70
CA LYS A 182 91.13 -84.99 53.04
C LYS A 182 92.33 -85.04 53.99
N GLN A 183 92.66 -83.93 54.65
CA GLN A 183 93.80 -83.84 55.54
C GLN A 183 93.61 -84.67 56.82
N ASN A 184 92.37 -84.78 57.32
CA ASN A 184 92.03 -85.65 58.46
C ASN A 184 92.12 -87.13 58.08
N SER A 185 91.59 -87.52 56.91
CA SER A 185 91.72 -88.88 56.39
C SER A 185 93.19 -89.27 56.15
N GLU A 186 94.04 -88.33 55.72
CA GLU A 186 95.49 -88.52 55.62
C GLU A 186 96.17 -88.76 57.00
N ARG A 187 95.72 -88.08 58.07
CA ARG A 187 96.19 -88.29 59.46
C ARG A 187 95.73 -89.65 60.01
N GLU A 188 94.43 -89.93 60.00
CA GLU A 188 93.85 -91.18 60.52
C GLU A 188 94.43 -92.41 59.80
N ARG A 189 94.69 -92.30 58.49
CA ARG A 189 95.34 -93.35 57.69
C ARG A 189 96.81 -93.57 58.09
N ALA A 190 97.51 -92.56 58.61
CA ALA A 190 98.85 -92.72 59.16
C ALA A 190 98.83 -93.45 60.51
N GLU A 191 97.85 -93.16 61.36
CA GLU A 191 97.69 -93.77 62.69
C GLU A 191 97.21 -95.24 62.61
N LEU A 192 96.20 -95.53 61.78
CA LEU A 192 95.63 -96.87 61.60
C LEU A 192 96.45 -97.80 60.68
N MET A 193 97.57 -97.34 60.11
CA MET A 193 98.29 -98.07 59.07
C MET A 193 98.94 -99.39 59.54
N SER A 194 99.05 -99.59 60.86
CA SER A 194 99.78 -100.68 61.50
C SER A 194 99.24 -102.10 61.24
N GLN A 195 97.91 -102.28 61.05
CA GLN A 195 97.31 -103.64 61.05
C GLN A 195 96.31 -103.99 59.93
N ILE A 196 95.78 -103.02 59.14
CA ILE A 196 94.71 -103.30 58.14
C ILE A 196 95.09 -102.85 56.71
N GLN A 197 96.39 -102.91 56.41
CA GLN A 197 97.02 -102.07 55.37
C GLN A 197 96.59 -102.36 53.91
N ALA A 198 96.18 -103.58 53.55
CA ALA A 198 95.87 -103.93 52.14
C ALA A 198 94.41 -103.62 51.75
N LEU A 199 93.44 -104.19 52.48
CA LEU A 199 92.01 -104.09 52.12
C LEU A 199 91.44 -102.70 52.40
N LEU A 200 91.84 -102.06 53.50
CA LEU A 200 91.34 -100.74 53.92
C LEU A 200 91.71 -99.66 52.90
N ASN A 201 92.97 -99.63 52.44
CA ASN A 201 93.47 -98.68 51.45
C ASN A 201 92.59 -98.66 50.18
N SER A 202 92.26 -99.82 49.60
CA SER A 202 91.41 -99.86 48.39
C SER A 202 89.94 -99.49 48.64
N SER A 203 89.47 -99.51 49.89
CA SER A 203 88.13 -99.07 50.27
C SER A 203 88.08 -97.56 50.54
N ALA A 204 89.08 -97.04 51.26
CA ALA A 204 89.25 -95.62 51.56
C ALA A 204 89.43 -94.80 50.27
N GLU A 205 90.31 -95.23 49.36
CA GLU A 205 90.53 -94.56 48.08
C GLU A 205 89.24 -94.47 47.24
N ARG A 206 88.45 -95.55 47.22
CA ARG A 206 87.12 -95.58 46.58
C ARG A 206 86.09 -94.72 47.33
N GLN A 207 86.22 -94.52 48.64
CA GLN A 207 85.33 -93.65 49.43
C GLN A 207 85.65 -92.18 49.18
N ALA A 208 86.91 -91.76 49.32
CA ALA A 208 87.38 -90.41 49.01
C ALA A 208 87.09 -90.03 47.55
N SER A 209 87.34 -90.92 46.59
CA SER A 209 87.01 -90.71 45.17
C SER A 209 85.50 -90.49 44.94
N ARG A 210 84.63 -91.26 45.60
CA ARG A 210 83.16 -91.07 45.51
C ARG A 210 82.71 -89.79 46.20
N LEU A 211 83.24 -89.46 47.38
CA LEU A 211 82.92 -88.23 48.10
C LEU A 211 83.34 -87.01 47.27
N ARG A 212 84.58 -86.98 46.78
CA ARG A 212 85.10 -85.92 45.90
C ARG A 212 84.28 -85.80 44.62
N LYS A 213 83.88 -86.90 43.97
CA LYS A 213 82.99 -86.86 42.81
C LYS A 213 81.64 -86.24 43.16
N ASN A 214 81.00 -86.67 44.25
CA ASN A 214 79.70 -86.15 44.68
C ASN A 214 79.77 -84.66 45.03
N VAL A 215 80.76 -84.22 45.82
CA VAL A 215 80.98 -82.80 46.16
C VAL A 215 81.29 -81.97 44.91
N SER A 216 82.09 -82.49 43.96
CA SER A 216 82.33 -81.80 42.69
C SER A 216 81.07 -81.65 41.83
N GLY A 217 80.14 -82.62 41.88
CA GLY A 217 78.83 -82.54 41.23
C GLY A 217 77.91 -81.52 41.91
N VAL A 218 77.87 -81.50 43.25
CA VAL A 218 77.14 -80.47 44.01
C VAL A 218 77.68 -79.07 43.70
N ARG A 219 79.01 -78.90 43.66
CA ARG A 219 79.67 -77.64 43.31
C ARG A 219 79.38 -77.20 41.87
N ALA A 220 79.35 -78.12 40.92
CA ALA A 220 78.95 -77.84 39.54
C ALA A 220 77.48 -77.38 39.49
N ASN A 221 76.55 -78.18 40.02
CA ASN A 221 75.12 -77.85 40.07
C ASN A 221 74.86 -76.49 40.76
N MET A 222 75.60 -76.16 41.82
CA MET A 222 75.46 -74.89 42.54
C MET A 222 76.05 -73.71 41.76
N LYS A 223 77.15 -73.90 41.02
CA LYS A 223 77.69 -72.91 40.08
C LYS A 223 76.73 -72.66 38.92
N ASP A 224 76.13 -73.71 38.37
CA ASP A 224 75.20 -73.62 37.25
C ASP A 224 73.88 -72.96 37.69
N SER A 225 73.37 -73.32 38.88
CA SER A 225 72.24 -72.64 39.53
C SER A 225 72.52 -71.15 39.78
N ARG A 226 73.71 -70.82 40.30
CA ARG A 226 74.17 -69.43 40.46
C ARG A 226 74.22 -68.69 39.13
N SER A 227 74.71 -69.30 38.06
CA SER A 227 74.76 -68.69 36.73
C SER A 227 73.35 -68.47 36.16
N ALA A 228 72.45 -69.44 36.32
CA ALA A 228 71.05 -69.31 35.93
C ALA A 228 70.34 -68.17 36.69
N LEU A 229 70.56 -68.05 38.01
CA LEU A 229 70.01 -66.97 38.84
C LEU A 229 70.58 -65.61 38.44
N GLN A 230 71.88 -65.51 38.13
CA GLN A 230 72.48 -64.28 37.59
C GLN A 230 71.88 -63.89 36.23
N GLN A 231 71.69 -64.85 35.32
CA GLN A 231 71.08 -64.61 34.01
C GLN A 231 69.60 -64.18 34.15
N ALA A 232 68.83 -64.84 35.01
CA ALA A 232 67.45 -64.48 35.30
C ALA A 232 67.33 -63.07 35.92
N ASN A 233 68.20 -62.72 36.87
CA ASN A 233 68.24 -61.39 37.48
C ASN A 233 68.61 -60.29 36.47
N VAL A 234 69.48 -60.58 35.50
CA VAL A 234 69.82 -59.66 34.39
C VAL A 234 68.66 -59.53 33.39
N ALA A 235 67.91 -60.61 33.12
CA ALA A 235 66.71 -60.53 32.27
C ALA A 235 65.61 -59.70 32.92
N TYR A 236 65.26 -60.02 34.18
CA TYR A 236 64.31 -59.27 35.01
C TYR A 236 64.65 -57.78 35.08
N GLY A 237 65.94 -57.43 35.24
CA GLY A 237 66.38 -56.03 35.24
C GLY A 237 65.97 -55.28 33.97
N ARG A 238 66.24 -55.85 32.78
CA ARG A 238 65.87 -55.23 31.49
C ARG A 238 64.36 -55.12 31.30
N GLU A 239 63.61 -56.12 31.75
CA GLU A 239 62.15 -56.11 31.67
C GLU A 239 61.55 -55.01 32.56
N MET A 240 62.10 -54.83 33.77
CA MET A 240 61.71 -53.75 34.68
C MET A 240 62.16 -52.36 34.22
N ASP A 241 63.31 -52.24 33.55
CA ASP A 241 63.73 -50.99 32.91
C ASP A 241 62.80 -50.62 31.74
N SER A 242 62.40 -51.61 30.92
CA SER A 242 61.40 -51.41 29.86
C SER A 242 59.99 -51.13 30.42
N TRP A 243 59.64 -51.66 31.60
CA TRP A 243 58.40 -51.33 32.28
C TRP A 243 58.42 -49.89 32.81
N ALA A 244 59.52 -49.46 33.44
CA ALA A 244 59.68 -48.09 33.95
C ALA A 244 59.69 -47.02 32.84
N GLU A 245 60.19 -47.35 31.63
CA GLU A 245 60.07 -46.49 30.45
C GLU A 245 58.60 -46.33 30.02
N LYS A 246 57.84 -47.43 29.95
CA LYS A 246 56.41 -47.43 29.57
C LYS A 246 55.54 -46.71 30.59
N ASP A 247 55.79 -46.93 31.88
CA ASP A 247 55.13 -46.25 32.99
C ASP A 247 55.38 -44.73 32.96
N SER A 248 56.62 -44.31 32.74
CA SER A 248 56.95 -42.88 32.59
C SER A 248 56.31 -42.27 31.35
N ARG A 249 56.29 -42.99 30.23
CA ARG A 249 55.60 -42.56 29.01
C ARG A 249 54.09 -42.45 29.20
N LEU A 250 53.46 -43.39 29.91
CA LEU A 250 52.04 -43.33 30.25
C LEU A 250 51.73 -42.10 31.11
N MET A 251 52.59 -41.75 32.06
CA MET A 251 52.47 -40.52 32.85
C MET A 251 52.51 -39.27 31.96
N ASP A 252 53.45 -39.19 31.01
CA ASP A 252 53.54 -38.10 30.04
C ASP A 252 52.31 -38.05 29.10
N GLU A 253 51.81 -39.19 28.63
CA GLU A 253 50.59 -39.32 27.81
C GLU A 253 49.34 -38.88 28.58
N VAL A 254 49.25 -39.18 29.89
CA VAL A 254 48.16 -38.72 30.77
C VAL A 254 48.22 -37.20 30.99
N LEU A 255 49.38 -36.64 31.32
CA LEU A 255 49.56 -35.20 31.56
C LEU A 255 49.38 -34.36 30.28
N THR A 256 49.82 -34.88 29.13
CA THR A 256 49.55 -34.22 27.85
C THR A 256 48.07 -34.30 27.48
N SER A 257 47.40 -35.43 27.71
CA SER A 257 45.94 -35.58 27.51
C SER A 257 45.12 -34.63 28.38
N GLU A 258 45.47 -34.46 29.67
CA GLU A 258 44.85 -33.47 30.56
C GLU A 258 44.97 -32.05 29.97
N LYS A 259 46.19 -31.65 29.59
CA LYS A 259 46.47 -30.33 29.02
C LYS A 259 45.73 -30.10 27.70
N ASP A 260 45.68 -31.12 26.83
CA ASP A 260 45.00 -31.06 25.54
C ASP A 260 43.49 -30.94 25.71
N LEU A 261 42.90 -31.69 26.65
CA LEU A 261 41.48 -31.59 26.99
C LEU A 261 41.19 -30.21 27.56
N LYS A 262 41.98 -29.73 28.53
CA LYS A 262 41.83 -28.40 29.16
C LYS A 262 41.98 -27.24 28.17
N SER A 263 42.88 -27.38 27.18
CA SER A 263 43.02 -26.42 26.08
C SER A 263 41.80 -26.42 25.15
N LYS A 264 41.31 -27.61 24.74
CA LYS A 264 40.07 -27.73 23.96
C LYS A 264 38.89 -27.13 24.72
N LEU A 265 38.82 -27.38 26.02
CA LEU A 265 37.80 -26.87 26.95
C LEU A 265 37.86 -25.34 27.06
N ALA A 266 39.04 -24.71 27.19
CA ALA A 266 39.15 -23.25 27.12
C ALA A 266 38.63 -22.71 25.77
N ASN A 267 39.11 -23.28 24.66
CA ASN A 267 38.74 -22.83 23.31
C ASN A 267 37.23 -22.94 23.02
N THR A 268 36.54 -23.98 23.50
CA THR A 268 35.08 -24.10 23.32
C THR A 268 34.27 -23.18 24.23
N MET A 269 34.82 -22.71 25.36
CA MET A 269 34.19 -21.66 26.16
C MET A 269 34.28 -20.30 25.47
N ASP A 270 35.46 -19.94 24.94
CA ASP A 270 35.65 -18.68 24.22
C ASP A 270 34.80 -18.62 22.94
N ALA A 271 34.71 -19.74 22.21
CA ALA A 271 33.84 -19.87 21.04
C ALA A 271 32.34 -19.82 21.39
N PHE A 272 31.95 -20.28 22.58
CA PHE A 272 30.58 -20.13 23.09
C PHE A 272 30.28 -18.68 23.46
N ALA A 273 31.13 -18.04 24.26
CA ALA A 273 30.96 -16.64 24.66
C ALA A 273 30.92 -15.69 23.45
N THR A 274 31.78 -15.91 22.45
CA THR A 274 31.77 -15.15 21.18
C THR A 274 30.45 -15.29 20.44
N ARG A 275 29.85 -16.49 20.43
CA ARG A 275 28.53 -16.72 19.80
C ARG A 275 27.38 -16.15 20.60
N HIS A 276 27.44 -16.22 21.93
CA HIS A 276 26.46 -15.62 22.83
C HIS A 276 26.39 -14.11 22.62
N SER A 277 27.52 -13.41 22.71
CA SER A 277 27.61 -11.96 22.46
C SER A 277 27.12 -11.60 21.04
N ALA A 278 27.50 -12.37 20.00
CA ALA A 278 27.00 -12.12 18.65
C ALA A 278 25.48 -12.29 18.49
N ILE A 279 24.82 -13.11 19.32
CA ILE A 279 23.36 -13.26 19.35
C ILE A 279 22.70 -12.14 20.18
N GLU A 280 23.31 -11.72 21.29
CA GLU A 280 22.87 -10.57 22.09
C GLU A 280 22.95 -9.26 21.29
N ASP A 281 24.07 -9.01 20.60
CA ASP A 281 24.26 -7.89 19.67
C ASP A 281 23.21 -7.92 18.55
N CYS A 282 22.98 -9.09 17.93
CA CYS A 282 21.99 -9.26 16.86
C CYS A 282 20.56 -9.00 17.35
N THR A 283 20.21 -9.49 18.54
CA THR A 283 18.89 -9.29 19.17
C THR A 283 18.66 -7.81 19.52
N THR A 284 19.70 -7.15 20.01
CA THR A 284 19.70 -5.71 20.30
C THR A 284 19.58 -4.87 19.02
N ALA A 285 20.30 -5.24 17.96
CA ALA A 285 20.22 -4.58 16.66
C ALA A 285 18.84 -4.77 15.99
N VAL A 286 18.24 -5.96 16.08
CA VAL A 286 16.87 -6.22 15.61
C VAL A 286 15.86 -5.39 16.38
N HIS A 287 16.01 -5.24 17.70
CA HIS A 287 15.15 -4.34 18.47
C HIS A 287 15.30 -2.88 18.03
N ALA A 288 16.54 -2.37 17.96
CA ALA A 288 16.83 -1.00 17.56
C ALA A 288 16.29 -0.68 16.16
N GLU A 289 16.47 -1.57 15.19
CA GLU A 289 15.95 -1.42 13.83
C GLU A 289 14.41 -1.50 13.80
N THR A 290 13.78 -2.34 14.64
CA THR A 290 12.32 -2.37 14.77
C THR A 290 11.77 -1.05 15.31
N VAL A 291 12.44 -0.44 16.31
CA VAL A 291 12.07 0.91 16.80
C VAL A 291 12.27 1.95 15.70
N ARG A 292 13.40 1.91 14.99
CA ARG A 292 13.72 2.83 13.89
C ARG A 292 12.67 2.80 12.77
N ILE A 293 12.28 1.61 12.32
CA ILE A 293 11.23 1.41 11.31
C ILE A 293 9.88 1.89 11.82
N VAL A 294 9.54 1.61 13.09
CA VAL A 294 8.29 2.05 13.71
C VAL A 294 8.20 3.59 13.77
N ASP A 295 9.26 4.28 14.13
CA ASP A 295 9.27 5.74 14.22
C ASP A 295 9.35 6.41 12.85
N GLU A 296 10.05 5.80 11.88
CA GLU A 296 10.00 6.19 10.45
C GLU A 296 8.57 6.08 9.89
N GLN A 297 7.86 4.98 10.17
CA GLN A 297 6.45 4.81 9.77
C GLN A 297 5.50 5.80 10.45
N LYS A 298 5.73 6.15 11.73
CA LYS A 298 4.93 7.22 12.39
C LYS A 298 5.11 8.57 11.70
N GLU A 299 6.32 8.90 11.26
CA GLU A 299 6.60 10.20 10.64
C GLU A 299 6.10 10.28 9.18
N ASP A 300 6.26 9.20 8.39
CA ASP A 300 5.62 9.07 7.08
C ASP A 300 4.09 9.17 7.19
N MET A 301 3.47 8.49 8.17
CA MET A 301 2.05 8.69 8.46
C MET A 301 1.72 10.15 8.80
N ARG A 302 2.49 10.85 9.64
CA ARG A 302 2.22 12.28 9.92
C ARG A 302 2.26 13.13 8.66
N ALA A 303 3.22 12.90 7.76
CA ALA A 303 3.30 13.60 6.48
C ALA A 303 2.09 13.30 5.58
N GLN A 304 1.68 12.03 5.48
CA GLN A 304 0.49 11.62 4.71
C GLN A 304 -0.81 12.18 5.32
N MET A 305 -0.92 12.21 6.65
CA MET A 305 -2.04 12.80 7.37
C MET A 305 -2.09 14.33 7.17
N GLN A 306 -0.94 15.02 7.14
CA GLN A 306 -0.87 16.45 6.84
C GLN A 306 -1.26 16.74 5.38
N ALA A 307 -0.87 15.89 4.42
CA ALA A 307 -1.31 16.00 3.04
C ALA A 307 -2.84 15.84 2.92
N LEU A 308 -3.45 14.93 3.71
CA LEU A 308 -4.90 14.75 3.73
C LEU A 308 -5.64 15.98 4.29
N ASP A 309 -5.12 16.67 5.32
CA ASP A 309 -5.64 17.97 5.75
C ASP A 309 -5.61 18.99 4.61
N GLU A 310 -4.52 19.06 3.84
CA GLU A 310 -4.43 20.00 2.71
C GLU A 310 -5.47 19.66 1.62
N PHE A 311 -5.71 18.37 1.35
CA PHE A 311 -6.78 17.95 0.44
C PHE A 311 -8.18 18.30 0.97
N VAL A 312 -8.47 18.08 2.26
CA VAL A 312 -9.77 18.42 2.88
C VAL A 312 -10.00 19.93 2.92
N ALA A 313 -9.00 20.72 3.30
CA ALA A 313 -9.08 22.18 3.30
C ALA A 313 -9.27 22.74 1.87
N ARG A 314 -8.57 22.17 0.87
CA ARG A 314 -8.74 22.53 -0.54
C ARG A 314 -10.11 22.12 -1.08
N ALA A 315 -10.65 20.97 -0.66
CA ALA A 315 -11.99 20.52 -1.00
C ALA A 315 -13.07 21.43 -0.40
N ARG A 316 -12.92 21.87 0.85
CA ARG A 316 -13.81 22.88 1.48
C ARG A 316 -13.81 24.20 0.72
N SER A 317 -12.64 24.76 0.41
CA SER A 317 -12.54 25.98 -0.42
C SER A 317 -13.25 25.77 -1.77
N GLN A 318 -12.97 24.68 -2.47
CA GLN A 318 -13.59 24.41 -3.77
C GLN A 318 -15.11 24.19 -3.67
N ASN A 319 -15.61 23.59 -2.60
CA ASN A 319 -17.04 23.47 -2.31
C ASN A 319 -17.65 24.86 -2.15
N ASP A 320 -17.13 25.67 -1.24
CA ASP A 320 -17.63 27.03 -0.97
C ASP A 320 -17.52 27.95 -2.21
N ASP A 321 -16.41 27.91 -2.96
CA ASP A 321 -16.19 28.70 -4.18
C ASP A 321 -17.17 28.31 -5.29
N HIS A 322 -17.34 27.01 -5.55
CA HIS A 322 -18.35 26.49 -6.47
C HIS A 322 -19.76 26.86 -6.01
N HIS A 323 -19.98 26.87 -4.70
CA HIS A 323 -21.26 27.23 -4.12
C HIS A 323 -21.63 28.71 -4.37
N ASN A 324 -20.70 29.60 -4.04
CA ASN A 324 -20.84 31.04 -4.21
C ASN A 324 -21.03 31.41 -5.70
N SER A 325 -20.26 30.78 -6.60
CA SER A 325 -20.37 30.98 -8.05
C SER A 325 -21.72 30.55 -8.63
N ASN A 326 -22.28 29.42 -8.14
CA ASN A 326 -23.62 28.99 -8.52
C ASN A 326 -24.71 29.91 -7.94
N LEU A 327 -24.55 30.42 -6.71
CA LEU A 327 -25.48 31.39 -6.11
C LEU A 327 -25.47 32.72 -6.89
N GLU A 328 -24.29 33.20 -7.29
CA GLU A 328 -24.15 34.37 -8.17
C GLU A 328 -24.83 34.13 -9.52
N THR A 329 -24.62 32.98 -10.15
CA THR A 329 -25.26 32.59 -11.42
C THR A 329 -26.78 32.54 -11.30
N LEU A 330 -27.31 31.98 -10.21
CA LEU A 330 -28.75 31.94 -9.91
C LEU A 330 -29.33 33.35 -9.68
N ASN A 331 -28.63 34.22 -8.94
CA ASN A 331 -29.01 35.62 -8.74
C ASN A 331 -29.04 36.37 -10.08
N ASN A 332 -28.01 36.23 -10.91
CA ASN A 332 -27.93 36.88 -12.22
C ASN A 332 -29.02 36.38 -13.18
N PHE A 333 -29.35 35.08 -13.16
CA PHE A 333 -30.49 34.54 -13.90
C PHE A 333 -31.83 35.12 -13.42
N ALA A 334 -32.07 35.14 -12.10
CA ALA A 334 -33.30 35.69 -11.53
C ALA A 334 -33.46 37.19 -11.81
N LEU A 335 -32.36 37.97 -11.77
CA LEU A 335 -32.35 39.38 -12.16
C LEU A 335 -32.65 39.57 -13.64
N ASN A 336 -32.06 38.77 -14.53
CA ASN A 336 -32.29 38.86 -15.98
C ASN A 336 -33.76 38.54 -16.36
N VAL A 337 -34.34 37.48 -15.78
CA VAL A 337 -35.75 37.12 -16.06
C VAL A 337 -36.71 38.17 -15.47
N ARG A 338 -36.45 38.66 -14.26
CA ARG A 338 -37.24 39.73 -13.62
C ARG A 338 -37.13 41.06 -14.39
N GLY A 339 -35.97 41.33 -14.99
CA GLY A 339 -35.75 42.42 -15.94
C GLY A 339 -36.61 42.28 -17.20
N ALA A 340 -36.58 41.11 -17.85
CA ALA A 340 -37.40 40.82 -19.02
C ALA A 340 -38.91 40.88 -18.71
N HIS A 341 -39.36 40.38 -17.56
CA HIS A 341 -40.74 40.56 -17.09
C HIS A 341 -41.08 42.04 -16.84
N GLY A 342 -40.11 42.85 -16.40
CA GLY A 342 -40.23 44.30 -16.32
C GLY A 342 -40.43 44.94 -17.70
N GLU A 343 -39.57 44.63 -18.67
CA GLU A 343 -39.66 45.12 -20.05
C GLU A 343 -41.00 44.76 -20.69
N VAL A 344 -41.41 43.48 -20.64
CA VAL A 344 -42.71 43.02 -21.16
C VAL A 344 -43.87 43.74 -20.47
N ARG A 345 -43.83 43.92 -19.14
CA ARG A 345 -44.85 44.68 -18.40
C ARG A 345 -44.95 46.14 -18.89
N THR A 346 -43.83 46.82 -19.11
CA THR A 346 -43.85 48.18 -19.69
C THR A 346 -44.34 48.22 -21.14
N HIS A 347 -44.09 47.18 -21.94
CA HIS A 347 -44.63 47.05 -23.29
C HIS A 347 -46.16 46.84 -23.29
N LEU A 348 -46.68 46.05 -22.34
CA LEU A 348 -48.12 45.86 -22.15
C LEU A 348 -48.80 47.16 -21.69
N GLU A 349 -48.20 47.90 -20.75
CA GLU A 349 -48.71 49.21 -20.31
C GLU A 349 -48.69 50.27 -21.43
N GLN A 350 -47.67 50.26 -22.29
CA GLN A 350 -47.64 51.08 -23.50
C GLN A 350 -48.70 50.67 -24.53
N LEU A 351 -48.99 49.36 -24.65
CA LEU A 351 -50.03 48.87 -25.56
C LEU A 351 -51.43 49.23 -25.06
N GLU A 352 -51.68 49.09 -23.75
CA GLU A 352 -52.90 49.54 -23.06
C GLU A 352 -53.12 51.05 -23.26
N SER A 353 -52.12 51.89 -22.99
CA SER A 353 -52.21 53.33 -23.21
C SER A 353 -52.44 53.72 -24.68
N ARG A 354 -51.95 52.94 -25.65
CA ARG A 354 -52.17 53.15 -27.09
C ARG A 354 -53.53 52.65 -27.57
N ALA A 355 -54.09 51.62 -26.93
CA ALA A 355 -55.46 51.18 -27.15
C ALA A 355 -56.46 52.25 -26.68
N ASP A 356 -56.19 52.85 -25.52
CA ASP A 356 -56.94 53.98 -24.95
C ASP A 356 -56.87 55.24 -25.84
N GLU A 357 -55.68 55.57 -26.36
CA GLU A 357 -55.48 56.68 -27.31
C GLU A 357 -56.22 56.42 -28.64
N PHE A 358 -56.16 55.20 -29.17
CA PHE A 358 -56.85 54.81 -30.39
C PHE A 358 -58.38 54.86 -30.24
N LEU A 359 -58.93 54.41 -29.11
CA LEU A 359 -60.38 54.52 -28.85
C LEU A 359 -60.85 55.98 -28.83
N ARG A 360 -60.08 56.88 -28.21
CA ARG A 360 -60.40 58.33 -28.21
C ARG A 360 -60.31 58.93 -29.61
N ALA A 361 -59.30 58.55 -30.39
CA ALA A 361 -59.17 58.99 -31.78
C ALA A 361 -60.33 58.50 -32.66
N VAL A 362 -60.84 57.28 -32.43
CA VAL A 362 -62.00 56.73 -33.15
C VAL A 362 -63.31 57.42 -32.73
N ASP A 363 -63.50 57.74 -31.45
CA ASP A 363 -64.65 58.56 -30.98
C ASP A 363 -64.58 59.99 -31.54
N ASP A 364 -63.42 60.64 -31.51
CA ASP A 364 -63.22 61.97 -32.12
C ASP A 364 -63.50 61.96 -33.64
N GLU A 365 -63.04 60.93 -34.38
CA GLU A 365 -63.30 60.80 -35.82
C GLU A 365 -64.77 60.45 -36.11
N HIS A 366 -65.40 59.61 -35.28
CA HIS A 366 -66.84 59.31 -35.34
C HIS A 366 -67.65 60.60 -35.14
N GLN A 367 -67.36 61.36 -34.08
CA GLN A 367 -68.02 62.64 -33.79
C GLN A 367 -67.78 63.68 -34.88
N ASP A 368 -66.59 63.74 -35.51
CA ASP A 368 -66.37 64.69 -36.59
C ASP A 368 -67.10 64.28 -37.88
N MET A 369 -67.15 62.99 -38.21
CA MET A 369 -68.01 62.48 -39.28
C MET A 369 -69.50 62.76 -38.99
N GLU A 370 -69.98 62.57 -37.76
CA GLU A 370 -71.33 62.95 -37.34
C GLU A 370 -71.58 64.46 -37.54
N ARG A 371 -70.63 65.32 -37.19
CA ARG A 371 -70.70 66.78 -37.42
C ARG A 371 -70.75 67.10 -38.91
N VAL A 372 -69.94 66.45 -39.76
CA VAL A 372 -69.94 66.65 -41.22
C VAL A 372 -71.27 66.21 -41.84
N VAL A 373 -71.77 65.03 -41.49
CA VAL A 373 -73.07 64.50 -41.96
C VAL A 373 -74.24 65.35 -41.46
N SER A 374 -74.15 65.88 -40.23
CA SER A 374 -75.10 66.84 -39.67
C SER A 374 -75.04 68.19 -40.37
N ASN A 375 -73.86 68.69 -40.75
CA ASN A 375 -73.67 69.94 -41.49
C ASN A 375 -74.12 69.84 -42.95
N LEU A 376 -74.14 68.65 -43.55
CA LEU A 376 -74.75 68.40 -44.85
C LEU A 376 -76.27 68.72 -44.83
N LYS A 377 -76.93 68.58 -43.67
CA LYS A 377 -78.35 68.87 -43.49
C LYS A 377 -78.69 70.33 -43.79
N PRO A 378 -78.16 71.37 -43.11
CA PRO A 378 -78.40 72.75 -43.53
C PRO A 378 -77.81 73.04 -44.91
N GLN A 379 -76.60 72.58 -45.24
CA GLN A 379 -75.94 72.93 -46.50
C GLN A 379 -76.69 72.47 -47.76
N VAL A 380 -77.45 71.36 -47.70
CA VAL A 380 -78.28 70.90 -48.83
C VAL A 380 -79.76 71.22 -48.62
N ARG A 381 -80.32 70.91 -47.45
CA ARG A 381 -81.76 71.03 -47.20
C ARG A 381 -82.23 72.48 -47.08
N GLN A 382 -81.41 73.39 -46.57
CA GLN A 382 -81.78 74.80 -46.46
C GLN A 382 -81.87 75.49 -47.84
N PRO A 383 -80.85 75.47 -48.73
CA PRO A 383 -81.00 76.05 -50.06
C PRO A 383 -82.00 75.29 -50.94
N LEU A 384 -82.24 73.99 -50.70
CA LEU A 384 -83.31 73.25 -51.38
C LEU A 384 -84.71 73.72 -50.93
N ALA A 385 -84.90 73.99 -49.62
CA ALA A 385 -86.13 74.57 -49.08
C ALA A 385 -86.32 76.04 -49.50
N GLU A 386 -85.25 76.84 -49.55
CA GLU A 386 -85.28 78.21 -50.09
C GLU A 386 -85.60 78.21 -51.59
N LEU A 387 -85.05 77.27 -52.38
CA LEU A 387 -85.42 77.08 -53.79
C LEU A 387 -86.89 76.67 -53.94
N GLN A 388 -87.36 75.74 -53.13
CA GLN A 388 -88.76 75.29 -53.12
C GLN A 388 -89.71 76.45 -52.75
N SER A 389 -89.38 77.22 -51.71
CA SER A 389 -90.14 78.39 -51.29
C SER A 389 -90.10 79.54 -52.31
N ASN A 390 -88.97 79.77 -52.99
CA ASN A 390 -88.91 80.74 -54.08
C ASN A 390 -89.80 80.31 -55.25
N ILE A 391 -89.81 79.02 -55.62
CA ILE A 391 -90.67 78.49 -56.70
C ILE A 391 -92.16 78.57 -56.34
N GLU A 392 -92.54 78.33 -55.07
CA GLU A 392 -93.93 78.48 -54.60
C GLU A 392 -94.36 79.96 -54.51
N ASN A 393 -93.46 80.86 -54.11
CA ASN A 393 -93.75 82.30 -54.00
C ASN A 393 -93.68 83.06 -55.34
N THR A 394 -93.04 82.50 -56.39
CA THR A 394 -93.09 83.08 -57.74
C THR A 394 -94.45 82.88 -58.40
N GLN A 395 -95.39 83.80 -58.13
CA GLN A 395 -96.59 83.95 -58.95
C GLN A 395 -96.18 84.28 -60.40
N MET A 396 -96.34 83.33 -61.32
CA MET A 396 -96.16 83.57 -62.74
C MET A 396 -97.27 84.51 -63.23
N ALA A 397 -96.93 85.78 -63.46
CA ALA A 397 -97.88 86.80 -63.88
C ALA A 397 -98.46 86.47 -65.27
N GLU A 398 -99.78 86.29 -65.35
CA GLU A 398 -100.49 85.95 -66.58
C GLU A 398 -100.48 87.14 -67.56
N TYR A 399 -100.04 86.90 -68.79
CA TYR A 399 -99.74 87.95 -69.77
C TYR A 399 -101.02 88.54 -70.37
N ARG A 400 -101.50 89.67 -69.82
CA ARG A 400 -102.64 90.41 -70.37
C ARG A 400 -102.31 91.03 -71.74
N PRO A 401 -103.15 90.83 -72.79
CA PRO A 401 -102.92 91.46 -74.09
C PRO A 401 -103.18 92.97 -74.06
N THR A 402 -102.13 93.77 -74.27
CA THR A 402 -102.24 95.23 -74.44
C THR A 402 -102.29 95.56 -75.93
N GLY A 403 -103.49 95.83 -76.43
CA GLY A 403 -103.78 95.96 -77.87
C GLY A 403 -103.48 97.32 -78.51
N ASP A 404 -102.27 97.87 -78.31
CA ASP A 404 -101.81 99.06 -79.02
C ASP A 404 -100.56 98.75 -79.86
N THR A 405 -100.48 99.30 -81.07
CA THR A 405 -99.56 98.83 -82.13
C THR A 405 -98.46 99.85 -82.44
N PRO A 406 -97.19 99.60 -82.08
CA PRO A 406 -96.06 100.40 -82.58
C PRO A 406 -95.81 100.15 -84.08
N GLU A 407 -95.48 101.20 -84.82
CA GLU A 407 -95.34 101.15 -86.28
C GLU A 407 -94.09 100.38 -86.78
N LYS A 408 -94.07 100.11 -88.10
CA LYS A 408 -93.04 99.33 -88.81
C LYS A 408 -91.66 100.01 -88.81
N ALA A 409 -90.83 99.69 -87.83
CA ALA A 409 -89.40 100.03 -87.86
C ALA A 409 -88.67 99.30 -89.00
N GLN A 410 -87.84 100.04 -89.75
CA GLN A 410 -87.09 99.52 -90.89
C GLN A 410 -85.86 98.72 -90.45
N TYR A 411 -85.78 97.44 -90.84
CA TYR A 411 -84.56 96.64 -90.69
C TYR A 411 -83.56 96.97 -91.80
N ASN A 412 -82.52 97.74 -91.47
CA ASN A 412 -81.42 98.04 -92.38
C ASN A 412 -80.47 96.83 -92.50
N PHE A 413 -80.50 96.15 -93.65
CA PHE A 413 -79.64 95.01 -93.95
C PHE A 413 -78.18 95.47 -94.21
N ALA A 414 -77.29 95.27 -93.25
CA ALA A 414 -75.86 95.51 -93.43
C ALA A 414 -75.21 94.39 -94.27
N VAL A 415 -74.99 94.63 -95.56
CA VAL A 415 -74.49 93.66 -96.55
C VAL A 415 -72.98 93.35 -96.40
N LYS A 416 -72.46 93.25 -95.18
CA LYS A 416 -71.11 92.78 -94.84
C LYS A 416 -71.12 92.03 -93.51
N LEU A 417 -71.04 90.70 -93.57
CA LEU A 417 -70.74 89.88 -92.39
C LEU A 417 -69.37 90.30 -91.82
N PRO A 418 -69.25 90.57 -90.50
CA PRO A 418 -67.94 90.60 -89.86
C PRO A 418 -67.36 89.18 -89.88
N ARG A 419 -66.31 88.97 -90.67
CA ARG A 419 -65.53 87.72 -90.63
C ARG A 419 -64.89 87.56 -89.25
N THR A 420 -64.71 86.31 -88.85
CA THR A 420 -64.02 85.91 -87.61
C THR A 420 -62.61 86.51 -87.52
N GLU A 421 -62.15 86.80 -86.30
CA GLU A 421 -60.77 87.24 -86.08
C GLU A 421 -59.77 86.15 -86.49
N ALA A 422 -58.65 86.55 -87.09
CA ALA A 422 -57.58 85.62 -87.42
C ALA A 422 -57.01 84.95 -86.15
N HIS A 423 -56.78 83.64 -86.23
CA HIS A 423 -56.41 82.74 -85.13
C HIS A 423 -55.33 83.31 -84.19
N ASP A 424 -54.28 83.92 -84.75
CA ASP A 424 -53.13 84.47 -84.00
C ASP A 424 -53.43 85.71 -83.14
N ARG A 425 -54.60 86.33 -83.29
CA ARG A 425 -55.07 87.40 -82.39
C ARG A 425 -55.78 86.83 -81.16
N LEU A 426 -56.52 85.73 -81.31
CA LEU A 426 -57.19 85.07 -80.18
C LEU A 426 -56.17 84.51 -79.18
N ILE A 427 -55.13 83.83 -79.68
CA ILE A 427 -54.02 83.31 -78.86
C ILE A 427 -53.25 84.45 -78.16
N ARG A 428 -53.04 85.59 -78.83
CA ARG A 428 -52.39 86.77 -78.22
C ARG A 428 -53.22 87.40 -77.11
N ARG A 429 -54.55 87.42 -77.25
CA ARG A 429 -55.49 87.91 -76.23
C ARG A 429 -55.54 86.99 -75.00
N LEU A 430 -55.33 85.69 -75.16
CA LEU A 430 -55.25 84.71 -74.06
C LEU A 430 -53.92 84.79 -73.27
N ARG A 431 -52.89 85.46 -73.79
CA ARG A 431 -51.53 85.53 -73.20
C ARG A 431 -51.13 86.89 -72.60
N GLY A 432 -52.09 87.80 -72.40
CA GLY A 432 -52.01 88.82 -71.34
C GLY A 432 -50.98 89.96 -71.45
N VAL A 433 -50.57 90.42 -72.65
CA VAL A 433 -49.63 91.55 -72.82
C VAL A 433 -50.28 92.70 -73.61
N LYS A 434 -50.06 93.97 -73.22
CA LYS A 434 -50.68 95.18 -73.83
C LYS A 434 -49.70 96.34 -74.08
N SER A 435 -49.87 97.00 -75.25
CA SER A 435 -49.42 98.38 -75.57
C SER A 435 -47.89 98.62 -75.65
N PRO A 436 -47.38 99.83 -75.98
CA PRO A 436 -48.00 101.05 -76.57
C PRO A 436 -47.66 101.12 -78.09
N VAL A 437 -47.42 102.20 -78.86
CA VAL A 437 -47.29 103.69 -78.74
C VAL A 437 -47.75 104.25 -80.13
N LYS A 438 -48.40 105.40 -80.36
CA LYS A 438 -48.03 106.85 -80.25
C LYS A 438 -49.35 107.65 -80.47
N SER A 439 -49.79 108.67 -79.70
CA SER A 439 -49.19 109.97 -79.30
C SER A 439 -49.08 111.01 -80.44
N PRO A 440 -49.00 112.33 -80.17
CA PRO A 440 -49.04 113.10 -78.90
C PRO A 440 -50.20 114.16 -78.92
N MET A 441 -50.29 115.30 -78.22
CA MET A 441 -49.52 115.99 -77.15
C MET A 441 -50.40 117.05 -76.42
N LYS A 442 -50.31 117.18 -75.08
CA LYS A 442 -50.16 118.45 -74.28
C LYS A 442 -50.42 118.23 -72.76
N SER A 443 -49.86 119.10 -71.93
CA SER A 443 -49.73 119.06 -70.44
C SER A 443 -50.27 120.39 -69.83
N PRO A 444 -50.15 120.73 -68.51
CA PRO A 444 -49.58 120.05 -67.31
C PRO A 444 -50.60 119.93 -66.12
N MET A 445 -50.35 119.40 -64.91
CA MET A 445 -49.40 119.83 -63.85
C MET A 445 -49.28 118.86 -62.63
N LYS A 446 -48.14 118.96 -61.93
CA LYS A 446 -47.90 118.81 -60.46
C LYS A 446 -48.14 117.46 -59.71
N SER A 447 -47.01 116.75 -59.55
CA SER A 447 -46.48 115.94 -58.42
C SER A 447 -46.83 116.37 -56.97
N PRO A 448 -46.46 115.64 -55.88
CA PRO A 448 -45.51 114.49 -55.72
C PRO A 448 -46.15 113.31 -54.89
N MET A 449 -45.56 112.43 -54.04
CA MET A 449 -44.18 112.20 -53.50
C MET A 449 -43.95 110.78 -52.87
N LYS A 450 -42.95 109.99 -53.34
CA LYS A 450 -42.18 108.91 -52.60
C LYS A 450 -42.97 107.68 -52.03
N ARG A 451 -42.40 106.47 -51.82
CA ARG A 451 -41.04 105.89 -52.02
C ARG A 451 -41.07 104.34 -52.14
N THR A 452 -40.00 103.76 -52.66
CA THR A 452 -39.59 102.32 -52.62
C THR A 452 -38.34 102.16 -51.69
N PRO A 453 -37.63 101.00 -51.54
CA PRO A 453 -37.87 99.58 -51.90
C PRO A 453 -37.57 98.55 -50.75
N LEU A 454 -37.55 97.24 -51.09
CA LEU A 454 -36.72 96.06 -50.67
C LEU A 454 -35.45 96.27 -49.77
N PRO A 455 -34.76 95.21 -49.26
CA PRO A 455 -35.14 93.84 -48.80
C PRO A 455 -34.45 93.43 -47.45
N LEU A 456 -34.47 92.15 -47.00
CA LEU A 456 -33.34 91.37 -46.39
C LEU A 456 -33.75 89.95 -45.89
N ALA A 457 -32.77 89.15 -45.43
CA ALA A 457 -32.86 87.77 -44.84
C ALA A 457 -32.29 87.78 -43.38
N PRO A 458 -31.82 86.69 -42.70
CA PRO A 458 -31.82 85.22 -42.92
C PRO A 458 -32.12 84.36 -41.63
N LEU A 459 -31.74 83.06 -41.62
CA LEU A 459 -31.58 82.13 -40.44
C LEU A 459 -32.89 81.55 -39.83
N THR A 460 -33.01 80.32 -39.28
CA THR A 460 -32.06 79.18 -39.05
C THR A 460 -32.78 77.81 -38.90
N SER A 461 -32.16 76.72 -39.38
CA SER A 461 -31.93 75.36 -38.80
C SER A 461 -32.92 74.62 -37.84
N PRO A 462 -32.86 73.26 -37.67
CA PRO A 462 -32.29 72.17 -38.50
C PRO A 462 -33.15 70.84 -38.58
N LEU A 463 -32.57 69.77 -39.18
CA LEU A 463 -33.03 68.34 -39.21
C LEU A 463 -34.34 68.02 -39.98
N GLY A 464 -34.53 66.86 -40.64
CA GLY A 464 -33.69 65.67 -40.93
C GLY A 464 -34.49 64.36 -40.81
N SER A 465 -34.29 63.26 -41.55
CA SER A 465 -33.51 62.98 -42.77
C SER A 465 -33.79 61.55 -43.31
N ARG A 466 -34.17 61.34 -44.59
CA ARG A 466 -34.08 60.02 -45.28
C ARG A 466 -34.30 60.09 -46.80
N PRO A 467 -33.45 59.40 -47.60
CA PRO A 467 -33.92 58.70 -48.80
C PRO A 467 -33.29 57.29 -48.96
N SER A 468 -33.68 56.55 -50.00
CA SER A 468 -33.24 55.17 -50.30
C SER A 468 -32.20 55.09 -51.44
N SER A 469 -31.30 54.10 -51.43
CA SER A 469 -30.34 53.79 -52.51
C SER A 469 -29.72 52.36 -52.38
N PRO A 470 -29.07 51.79 -53.42
CA PRO A 470 -29.13 50.33 -53.65
C PRO A 470 -27.80 49.56 -53.92
N SER A 471 -27.95 48.23 -53.94
CA SER A 471 -27.28 47.22 -54.82
C SER A 471 -25.75 47.05 -54.91
N LYS A 472 -25.31 45.81 -54.61
CA LYS A 472 -24.21 45.00 -55.19
C LYS A 472 -22.76 45.55 -55.24
N GLY A 473 -21.85 44.80 -54.63
CA GLY A 473 -20.39 44.80 -54.85
C GLY A 473 -19.80 43.41 -54.54
N LEU A 474 -18.56 43.13 -54.98
CA LEU A 474 -17.86 41.83 -54.88
C LEU A 474 -16.33 42.07 -54.90
N VAL A 475 -15.51 41.13 -54.37
CA VAL A 475 -14.01 41.04 -54.53
C VAL A 475 -13.21 42.05 -53.64
N TYR A 476 -12.00 41.82 -53.07
CA TYR A 476 -10.99 40.71 -53.09
C TYR A 476 -10.56 40.28 -51.64
N GLN A 477 -9.36 39.71 -51.44
CA GLN A 477 -8.89 38.92 -50.27
C GLN A 477 -7.67 39.54 -49.51
N ASP A 478 -7.28 38.84 -48.41
CA ASP A 478 -5.90 38.41 -48.00
C ASP A 478 -5.21 39.01 -46.75
N GLU A 479 -4.30 38.19 -46.19
CA GLU A 479 -3.28 38.36 -45.12
C GLU A 479 -3.66 38.33 -43.61
N ASP A 480 -3.41 37.16 -42.98
CA ASP A 480 -2.65 36.84 -41.75
C ASP A 480 -2.76 37.63 -40.40
N GLY A 481 -2.74 36.88 -39.27
CA GLY A 481 -2.63 37.46 -37.91
C GLY A 481 -2.80 36.58 -36.65
N LEU A 482 -2.08 35.45 -36.51
CA LEU A 482 -1.67 34.75 -35.25
C LEU A 482 -2.66 34.51 -34.05
N VAL A 483 -2.78 33.22 -33.64
CA VAL A 483 -2.58 32.68 -32.23
C VAL A 483 -3.54 33.15 -31.10
N GLU A 484 -4.14 32.32 -30.21
CA GLU A 484 -3.89 30.94 -29.74
C GLU A 484 -5.15 30.23 -29.12
N SER A 485 -4.94 28.99 -28.62
CA SER A 485 -5.71 28.28 -27.56
C SER A 485 -7.02 27.50 -27.91
N PRO A 486 -7.37 26.42 -27.15
CA PRO A 486 -7.78 25.17 -27.83
C PRO A 486 -8.96 24.35 -27.26
N ASN A 487 -9.30 23.26 -27.99
CA ASN A 487 -9.86 21.98 -27.55
C ASN A 487 -11.32 21.86 -27.01
N LYS A 488 -12.25 21.49 -27.92
CA LYS A 488 -13.26 20.41 -27.76
C LYS A 488 -13.72 19.96 -29.17
N PRO A 489 -13.82 18.65 -29.45
CA PRO A 489 -15.10 17.90 -29.35
C PRO A 489 -14.95 16.61 -28.50
N SER A 490 -15.98 16.03 -27.88
CA SER A 490 -17.27 15.50 -28.38
C SER A 490 -17.16 14.12 -29.06
N SER A 491 -18.11 13.23 -28.76
CA SER A 491 -18.09 11.77 -29.01
C SER A 491 -18.94 11.34 -30.21
N THR A 492 -18.73 10.11 -30.73
CA THR A 492 -19.77 9.07 -31.04
C THR A 492 -19.18 7.87 -31.82
N PHE A 493 -20.04 6.88 -32.15
CA PHE A 493 -19.80 5.58 -32.84
C PHE A 493 -19.08 4.52 -31.97
N SER A 494 -19.60 3.32 -31.68
CA SER A 494 -20.38 2.28 -32.41
C SER A 494 -19.57 1.49 -33.45
N GLY A 495 -19.63 0.15 -33.55
CA GLY A 495 -20.32 -0.84 -32.70
C GLY A 495 -20.44 -2.22 -33.39
N LEU A 496 -20.52 -3.29 -32.57
CA LEU A 496 -20.86 -4.69 -32.91
C LEU A 496 -20.01 -5.46 -33.95
N LYS A 497 -19.40 -6.57 -33.50
CA LYS A 497 -19.52 -7.89 -34.13
C LYS A 497 -19.16 -9.03 -33.17
N GLU A 498 -19.72 -10.23 -33.43
CA GLU A 498 -19.58 -11.44 -32.60
C GLU A 498 -18.36 -12.28 -32.99
N ILE A 499 -17.98 -13.25 -32.13
CA ILE A 499 -17.66 -14.67 -32.46
C ILE A 499 -17.28 -15.44 -31.17
N ASP A 500 -17.36 -16.77 -31.19
CA ASP A 500 -17.39 -17.70 -30.05
C ASP A 500 -16.39 -18.89 -30.23
N VAL A 501 -16.27 -19.77 -29.22
CA VAL A 501 -15.74 -21.15 -29.24
C VAL A 501 -14.20 -21.38 -29.22
N ASN A 502 -13.65 -21.52 -28.00
CA ASN A 502 -13.01 -22.75 -27.43
C ASN A 502 -11.80 -23.49 -28.14
N ILE A 503 -11.21 -24.47 -27.43
CA ILE A 503 -10.43 -25.66 -27.87
C ILE A 503 -8.87 -25.68 -27.71
N SER A 504 -8.44 -26.38 -26.64
CA SER A 504 -7.35 -27.39 -26.54
C SER A 504 -5.88 -27.11 -26.08
N ARG A 505 -5.53 -27.98 -25.11
CA ARG A 505 -4.23 -28.51 -24.58
C ARG A 505 -3.65 -29.59 -25.54
N PRO A 506 -2.62 -30.45 -25.22
CA PRO A 506 -1.47 -30.47 -24.27
C PRO A 506 -0.17 -30.96 -25.02
N PRO A 507 0.77 -31.86 -24.56
CA PRO A 507 1.17 -32.40 -23.23
C PRO A 507 2.71 -32.64 -22.95
N ILE A 508 3.02 -33.25 -21.79
CA ILE A 508 4.25 -34.01 -21.34
C ILE A 508 5.64 -33.31 -21.31
N SER A 509 6.66 -33.70 -20.51
CA SER A 509 6.91 -34.84 -19.59
C SER A 509 7.79 -34.45 -18.37
N SER A 510 7.81 -35.30 -17.33
CA SER A 510 8.85 -35.38 -16.27
C SER A 510 9.68 -36.67 -16.40
N VAL A 511 10.86 -36.79 -15.74
CA VAL A 511 11.51 -38.06 -15.28
C VAL A 511 12.79 -37.78 -14.47
N THR A 512 13.28 -38.77 -13.71
CA THR A 512 14.49 -38.76 -12.87
C THR A 512 15.54 -39.82 -13.25
N SER A 513 16.79 -39.62 -12.81
CA SER A 513 17.88 -40.62 -12.59
C SER A 513 18.78 -41.08 -13.77
N GLU A 514 20.10 -41.12 -13.45
CA GLU A 514 21.20 -42.03 -13.90
C GLU A 514 21.54 -42.22 -15.40
N GLY A 515 22.81 -42.52 -15.75
CA GLY A 515 23.21 -42.70 -17.18
C GLY A 515 24.61 -43.24 -17.54
N ALA A 516 25.71 -42.62 -17.05
CA ALA A 516 27.12 -43.04 -17.23
C ALA A 516 27.78 -43.07 -18.66
N LEU A 517 29.12 -43.27 -18.68
CA LEU A 517 30.04 -43.49 -19.83
C LEU A 517 30.33 -42.27 -20.74
N ALA A 518 31.57 -41.97 -21.20
CA ALA A 518 32.96 -42.38 -20.88
C ALA A 518 33.93 -41.25 -21.41
N ALA A 519 35.26 -41.23 -21.31
CA ALA A 519 36.29 -42.22 -20.93
C ALA A 519 37.65 -41.56 -20.54
N GLU A 520 38.54 -42.30 -19.85
CA GLU A 520 40.02 -42.11 -19.66
C GLU A 520 40.53 -40.78 -19.03
N SER A 521 41.59 -40.69 -18.22
CA SER A 521 42.62 -41.65 -17.71
C SER A 521 43.01 -41.26 -16.25
N ASP A 522 43.04 -42.18 -15.27
CA ASP A 522 44.22 -42.97 -14.79
C ASP A 522 45.21 -42.12 -13.94
N VAL A 523 45.73 -42.45 -12.74
CA VAL A 523 46.17 -43.67 -11.99
C VAL A 523 46.06 -43.33 -10.46
N ASP A 524 45.90 -44.15 -9.39
CA ASP A 524 45.45 -45.52 -9.02
C ASP A 524 45.17 -45.51 -7.46
N GLY A 525 44.85 -46.63 -6.81
CA GLY A 525 44.47 -46.77 -5.38
C GLY A 525 45.58 -47.26 -4.40
N PRO A 526 45.41 -48.32 -3.57
CA PRO A 526 44.30 -49.32 -3.54
C PRO A 526 43.76 -49.80 -2.15
N CYS A 527 42.59 -50.47 -2.16
CA CYS A 527 42.11 -51.51 -1.17
C CYS A 527 41.76 -51.07 0.28
N LYS A 528 40.89 -51.70 1.12
CA LYS A 528 39.97 -52.89 1.12
C LYS A 528 39.13 -52.83 2.46
N GLU A 529 38.02 -53.55 2.78
CA GLU A 529 36.98 -54.36 2.09
C GLU A 529 35.80 -54.73 3.06
N ILE A 530 34.81 -55.50 2.58
CA ILE A 530 33.84 -56.39 3.30
C ILE A 530 32.58 -55.79 4.01
N GLN A 531 31.43 -56.37 3.59
CA GLN A 531 30.01 -56.39 4.04
C GLN A 531 29.74 -56.92 5.49
N PRO A 532 28.48 -57.18 5.99
CA PRO A 532 27.09 -56.83 5.60
C PRO A 532 26.37 -56.11 6.82
N PRO A 533 25.17 -56.47 7.42
CA PRO A 533 23.92 -57.13 6.98
C PRO A 533 22.60 -56.27 7.21
N PRO A 534 21.52 -56.61 7.98
CA PRO A 534 20.19 -56.68 7.31
C PRO A 534 18.90 -56.12 8.00
N SER A 535 17.95 -55.73 7.15
CA SER A 535 16.48 -56.03 7.19
C SER A 535 15.49 -55.27 8.11
N LYS A 536 14.24 -55.18 7.63
CA LYS A 536 13.03 -54.68 8.33
C LYS A 536 11.89 -55.71 8.28
N ARG A 537 11.12 -55.83 9.38
CA ARG A 537 9.70 -56.30 9.43
C ARG A 537 8.97 -55.35 10.40
N ARG A 538 7.77 -54.81 10.15
CA ARG A 538 6.43 -55.44 10.05
C ARG A 538 6.08 -56.26 11.31
N LEU A 539 4.91 -56.10 11.96
CA LEU A 539 3.78 -55.19 11.75
C LEU A 539 2.82 -55.25 12.97
N SER A 540 2.22 -54.12 13.38
CA SER A 540 0.96 -54.03 14.17
C SER A 540 0.94 -54.70 15.58
N ALA A 541 -0.03 -54.49 16.49
CA ALA A 541 -1.27 -53.70 16.48
C ALA A 541 -1.60 -53.17 17.91
N THR A 542 -2.58 -52.24 18.02
CA THR A 542 -3.64 -52.07 19.07
C THR A 542 -3.42 -52.57 20.54
N LEU A 543 -3.91 -51.92 21.61
CA LEU A 543 -5.13 -51.09 21.76
C LEU A 543 -5.15 -50.34 23.14
N ALA A 544 -6.07 -49.36 23.25
CA ALA A 544 -6.82 -48.97 24.47
C ALA A 544 -6.24 -47.95 25.51
N ALA A 545 -7.19 -47.41 26.29
CA ALA A 545 -7.08 -46.69 27.57
C ALA A 545 -6.48 -45.26 27.59
N LYS A 546 -7.30 -44.27 27.24
CA LYS A 546 -7.12 -42.84 27.53
C LYS A 546 -7.80 -42.47 28.86
N ALA A 547 -7.05 -42.06 29.90
CA ALA A 547 -7.60 -41.40 31.09
C ALA A 547 -6.53 -40.58 31.88
N ASN A 548 -6.74 -39.27 31.96
CA ASN A 548 -6.92 -38.44 33.18
C ASN A 548 -6.16 -38.80 34.48
N LEU A 549 -5.73 -37.86 35.35
CA LEU A 549 -5.41 -36.40 35.30
C LEU A 549 -5.00 -36.00 36.74
N MET A 550 -3.98 -35.15 36.91
CA MET A 550 -3.56 -34.51 38.20
C MET A 550 -3.08 -35.46 39.32
N GLY A 551 -2.39 -34.95 40.36
CA GLY A 551 -2.31 -35.67 41.65
C GLY A 551 -0.97 -35.79 42.42
N ASP A 552 0.03 -34.94 42.20
CA ASP A 552 1.08 -34.48 43.15
C ASP A 552 1.83 -35.45 44.15
N ARG A 553 3.16 -35.27 44.23
CA ARG A 553 4.08 -35.63 45.35
C ARG A 553 3.81 -36.90 46.22
N ARG A 554 4.67 -37.94 46.06
CA ARG A 554 5.76 -38.25 47.04
C ARG A 554 6.66 -39.48 46.73
N MET A 555 7.95 -39.29 47.04
CA MET A 555 8.96 -40.21 47.64
C MET A 555 8.82 -41.74 47.53
N ILE A 556 9.91 -42.38 47.09
CA ILE A 556 10.10 -43.84 47.00
C ILE A 556 10.48 -44.44 48.38
N PRO A 557 9.77 -45.45 48.91
CA PRO A 557 10.14 -46.13 50.15
C PRO A 557 11.05 -47.35 49.93
N ARG A 558 12.17 -47.42 50.68
CA ARG A 558 13.04 -48.63 50.71
C ARG A 558 12.35 -49.75 51.50
N LYS A 559 12.30 -50.97 50.94
CA LYS A 559 11.76 -52.14 51.66
C LYS A 559 12.70 -52.58 52.79
N VAL A 560 12.12 -52.90 53.94
CA VAL A 560 12.78 -53.49 55.11
C VAL A 560 12.54 -55.00 55.11
N MET A 561 13.52 -55.79 55.55
CA MET A 561 13.24 -57.11 56.14
C MET A 561 13.88 -57.26 57.52
N ARG A 562 13.19 -58.00 58.38
CA ARG A 562 13.44 -58.23 59.82
C ARG A 562 14.34 -59.46 60.04
N ARG A 563 14.95 -59.75 61.20
CA ARG A 563 15.32 -59.03 62.46
C ARG A 563 16.00 -60.09 63.38
N ASN A 564 16.59 -59.66 64.50
CA ASN A 564 17.15 -60.44 65.63
C ASN A 564 18.65 -60.83 65.38
N ALA A 565 19.67 -60.44 66.17
CA ALA A 565 19.88 -60.30 67.63
C ALA A 565 20.26 -61.65 68.31
N THR A 566 21.18 -61.72 69.29
CA THR A 566 21.67 -60.66 70.22
C THR A 566 23.09 -60.94 70.80
N THR A 567 23.75 -59.88 71.30
CA THR A 567 24.70 -59.82 72.46
C THR A 567 26.21 -60.17 72.35
N ILE A 568 26.99 -59.33 73.06
CA ILE A 568 28.40 -59.40 73.54
C ILE A 568 29.55 -59.39 72.50
N GLY A 569 30.54 -58.52 72.73
CA GLY A 569 31.89 -58.54 72.13
C GLY A 569 32.96 -58.56 73.23
N PRO A 570 34.18 -57.99 73.08
CA PRO A 570 34.78 -57.37 71.90
C PRO A 570 36.15 -57.98 71.48
N GLY A 571 36.65 -57.61 70.30
CA GLY A 571 38.09 -57.60 69.98
C GLY A 571 38.59 -58.56 68.89
N ALA A 572 39.85 -58.35 68.52
CA ALA A 572 40.74 -59.18 67.69
C ALA A 572 40.36 -59.49 66.22
N ALA A 573 40.98 -58.73 65.32
CA ALA A 573 41.84 -59.20 64.22
C ALA A 573 41.30 -60.06 63.04
N LEU A 574 42.17 -60.18 62.04
CA LEU A 574 42.20 -61.12 60.90
C LEU A 574 41.16 -60.94 59.77
N GLU A 575 41.63 -60.21 58.75
CA GLU A 575 41.34 -60.39 57.33
C GLU A 575 41.28 -61.88 56.91
N GLY A 576 40.15 -62.30 56.33
CA GLY A 576 39.94 -63.66 55.84
C GLY A 576 40.20 -63.79 54.33
N ARG A 577 41.39 -64.24 53.94
CA ARG A 577 41.65 -64.82 52.61
C ARG A 577 41.47 -66.34 52.68
N GLU A 578 40.48 -66.90 51.99
CA GLU A 578 40.48 -68.34 51.72
C GLU A 578 39.79 -68.75 50.40
N ASN A 579 40.59 -69.40 49.55
CA ASN A 579 40.16 -70.34 48.51
C ASN A 579 41.36 -71.25 48.22
N LEU A 580 41.49 -72.34 48.97
CA LEU A 580 42.51 -73.38 48.82
C LEU A 580 41.91 -74.75 49.12
N LEU A 581 42.04 -75.70 48.20
CA LEU A 581 41.99 -77.15 48.44
C LEU A 581 42.64 -77.89 47.26
N PRO A 582 43.11 -79.15 47.41
CA PRO A 582 43.36 -79.88 48.66
C PRO A 582 44.79 -80.45 48.78
N SER A 583 45.18 -80.80 50.00
CA SER A 583 46.43 -81.55 50.28
C SER A 583 46.29 -83.05 49.98
N ALA A 584 47.37 -83.68 49.51
CA ALA A 584 47.54 -85.13 49.55
C ALA A 584 49.01 -85.48 49.83
N LEU A 585 49.37 -85.67 51.10
CA LEU A 585 50.71 -86.08 51.52
C LEU A 585 50.60 -87.13 52.63
N GLY A 586 50.97 -88.37 52.33
CA GLY A 586 50.70 -89.49 53.23
C GLY A 586 51.38 -90.79 52.82
N SER A 587 52.69 -90.89 53.06
CA SER A 587 53.35 -92.10 53.58
C SER A 587 54.84 -91.80 53.80
N GLY A 588 55.35 -92.01 55.01
CA GLY A 588 56.79 -91.95 55.28
C GLY A 588 57.39 -93.35 55.35
N LEU A 589 58.68 -93.51 55.07
CA LEU A 589 59.45 -94.70 55.45
C LEU A 589 60.95 -94.42 55.53
N SER A 590 61.62 -95.07 56.47
CA SER A 590 63.07 -95.05 56.73
C SER A 590 63.41 -96.05 57.85
N PRO A 591 64.65 -96.56 58.00
CA PRO A 591 65.71 -96.76 56.98
C PRO A 591 66.48 -98.12 57.14
N VAL A 592 67.55 -98.36 56.34
CA VAL A 592 68.63 -99.41 56.55
C VAL A 592 68.18 -100.88 56.29
N ARG A 593 68.85 -101.76 55.48
CA ARG A 593 70.24 -102.28 55.60
C ARG A 593 70.77 -103.03 54.32
N ARG A 594 72.08 -103.34 54.35
CA ARG A 594 72.97 -104.17 53.48
C ARG A 594 72.59 -105.70 53.42
N VAL A 595 73.03 -106.63 52.52
CA VAL A 595 73.91 -106.67 51.30
C VAL A 595 73.96 -108.08 50.59
N ARG A 596 74.25 -108.12 49.26
CA ARG A 596 74.91 -109.18 48.40
C ARG A 596 74.18 -110.40 47.78
N SER A 597 74.73 -110.78 46.60
CA SER A 597 74.75 -112.09 45.87
C SER A 597 73.68 -112.34 44.78
N GLY A 598 74.11 -112.90 43.64
CA GLY A 598 73.26 -113.40 42.51
C GLY A 598 73.12 -114.94 42.55
N PRO A 599 73.09 -115.70 41.43
CA PRO A 599 73.56 -115.39 40.06
C PRO A 599 72.62 -115.85 38.91
N GLN A 600 73.19 -115.95 37.68
CA GLN A 600 72.67 -116.60 36.45
C GLN A 600 71.55 -115.87 35.68
N GLY A 601 71.64 -115.95 34.35
CA GLY A 601 70.90 -115.17 33.35
C GLY A 601 71.85 -114.65 32.27
#